data_AF-A0A964PV90-F1
#
_entry.id   AF-A0A964PV90-F1
#
_cell.length_a   1.000
_cell.length_b   1.000
_cell.length_c   1.000
_cell.angle_alpha   90.00
_cell.angle_beta   90.00
_cell.angle_gamma   90.00
#
_symmetry.space_group_name_H-M   'P 1'
#
loop_
_entity.id
_entity.type
_entity.pdbx_description
1 polymer ?
#
loop_
_entity_poly.entity_id
_entity_poly.type
_entity_poly.pdbx_seq_one_letter_code
_entity_poly.pdbx_strand_id
1 'polypeptide(L)'
;MVYNFPVSADSPVAPFALAGLNWSRTSIDLGGTFGSVSNSDIGLNLGGGVNFNAGSLSPFAGAKFEIQDGTGFVIFGGIGFAIGGGA
;
A
#
# COMPACT_ATOMS: atom_id res chain seq x y z
N MET A 1 -7.40 1.24 -6.55
CA MET A 1 -8.52 0.29 -6.54
C MET A 1 -8.09 -0.98 -5.82
N VAL A 2 -8.96 -1.52 -4.97
CA VAL A 2 -8.77 -2.81 -4.30
C VAL A 2 -9.97 -3.68 -4.65
N TYR A 3 -9.72 -4.92 -5.02
CA TYR A 3 -10.75 -5.94 -5.27
C TYR A 3 -10.61 -7.03 -4.22
N ASN A 4 -11.65 -7.23 -3.41
CA ASN A 4 -11.69 -8.28 -2.40
C ASN A 4 -12.35 -9.51 -3.00
N PHE A 5 -11.69 -10.67 -2.87
CA PHE A 5 -12.28 -11.91 -3.34
C PHE A 5 -13.34 -12.40 -2.35
N PRO A 6 -14.53 -12.80 -2.82
CA PRO A 6 -15.54 -13.38 -1.95
C PRO A 6 -15.02 -14.71 -1.38
N VAL A 7 -15.12 -14.85 -0.06
CA VAL A 7 -14.74 -16.05 0.68
C VAL A 7 -15.84 -16.41 1.69
N SER A 8 -15.81 -17.65 2.21
CA SER A 8 -16.71 -18.03 3.30
C SER A 8 -16.50 -17.14 4.53
N ALA A 9 -17.57 -16.88 5.29
CA ALA A 9 -17.51 -16.10 6.53
C ALA A 9 -16.57 -16.73 7.57
N ASP A 10 -16.44 -18.06 7.57
CA ASP A 10 -15.57 -18.80 8.48
C ASP A 10 -14.11 -18.88 7.98
N SER A 11 -13.80 -18.28 6.83
CA SER A 11 -12.44 -18.29 6.30
C SER A 11 -11.51 -17.51 7.23
N PRO A 12 -10.35 -18.06 7.63
CA PRO A 12 -9.38 -17.31 8.43
C PRO A 12 -8.68 -16.20 7.63
N VAL A 13 -8.82 -16.22 6.30
CA VAL A 13 -8.17 -15.27 5.37
C VAL A 13 -9.13 -14.76 4.31
N ALA A 14 -8.95 -13.50 3.91
CA ALA A 14 -9.65 -12.85 2.82
C ALA A 14 -8.63 -12.23 1.84
N PRO A 15 -8.37 -12.88 0.69
CA PRO A 15 -7.43 -12.35 -0.29
C PRO A 15 -7.98 -11.12 -0.99
N PHE A 16 -7.08 -10.27 -1.47
CA PHE A 16 -7.40 -9.09 -2.27
C PHE A 16 -6.37 -8.87 -3.37
N ALA A 17 -6.81 -8.23 -4.45
CA ALA A 17 -5.95 -7.66 -5.49
C ALA A 17 -5.99 -6.13 -5.39
N LEU A 18 -4.92 -5.45 -5.75
CA LEU A 18 -4.83 -4.01 -5.77
C LEU A 18 -4.22 -3.53 -7.10
N ALA A 19 -4.76 -2.46 -7.64
CA ALA A 19 -4.20 -1.76 -8.78
C ALA A 19 -4.45 -0.25 -8.63
N GLY A 20 -3.50 0.60 -8.99
CA GLY A 20 -3.72 2.04 -8.93
C GLY A 20 -2.48 2.86 -9.20
N LEU A 21 -2.66 4.16 -9.45
CA LEU A 21 -1.54 5.06 -9.68
C LEU A 21 -0.81 5.37 -8.38
N ASN A 22 0.49 5.63 -8.50
CA ASN A 22 1.32 6.17 -7.44
C ASN A 22 1.99 7.45 -7.96
N TRP A 23 2.27 8.37 -7.04
CA TRP A 23 3.07 9.56 -7.30
C TRP A 23 4.06 9.72 -6.17
N SER A 24 5.32 9.94 -6.52
CA SER A 24 6.39 10.17 -5.55
C SER A 24 7.18 11.42 -5.94
N ARG A 25 7.64 12.17 -4.94
CA ARG A 25 8.51 13.32 -5.13
C ARG A 25 9.73 13.17 -4.24
N THR A 26 10.90 13.10 -4.87
CA THR A 26 12.19 13.08 -4.18
C THR A 26 12.81 14.46 -4.29
N SER A 27 13.22 15.05 -3.18
CA SER A 27 13.80 16.39 -3.13
C SER A 27 15.01 16.39 -2.20
N ILE A 28 16.08 17.04 -2.65
CA ILE A 28 17.28 17.28 -1.85
C ILE A 28 17.48 18.79 -1.78
N ASP A 29 17.59 19.31 -0.55
CA ASP A 29 17.98 20.68 -0.28
C ASP A 29 19.46 20.71 0.10
N LEU A 30 20.27 21.45 -0.65
CA LEU A 30 21.71 21.54 -0.45
C LEU A 30 22.12 22.78 0.37
N GLY A 31 21.17 23.67 0.68
CA GLY A 31 21.40 24.89 1.45
C GLY A 31 22.25 25.96 0.74
N GLY A 32 22.08 27.22 1.16
CA GLY A 32 22.91 28.35 0.71
C GLY A 32 22.83 28.62 -0.80
N THR A 33 23.99 28.80 -1.45
CA THR A 33 24.15 29.15 -2.87
C THR A 33 23.77 28.00 -3.83
N PHE A 34 23.75 26.75 -3.35
CA PHE A 34 23.61 25.55 -4.20
C PHE A 34 22.16 25.16 -4.51
N GLY A 35 21.18 25.79 -3.85
CA GLY A 35 19.75 25.60 -4.13
C GLY A 35 19.22 24.21 -3.80
N SER A 36 18.06 23.86 -4.38
CA SER A 36 17.39 22.56 -4.21
C SER A 36 17.21 21.84 -5.54
N VAL A 37 17.33 20.52 -5.55
CA VAL A 37 17.02 19.66 -6.70
C VAL A 37 15.86 18.74 -6.35
N SER A 38 14.90 18.58 -7.26
CA SER A 38 13.78 17.65 -7.05
C SER A 38 13.41 16.89 -8.31
N ASN A 39 13.00 15.63 -8.13
CA ASN A 39 12.42 14.77 -9.15
C ASN A 39 11.02 14.32 -8.72
N SER A 40 10.11 14.18 -9.67
CA SER A 40 8.77 13.64 -9.41
C SER A 40 8.46 12.54 -10.41
N ASP A 41 7.94 11.43 -9.91
CA ASP A 41 7.68 10.22 -10.68
C ASP A 41 6.23 9.81 -10.51
N ILE A 42 5.59 9.40 -11.61
CA ILE A 42 4.25 8.82 -11.63
C ILE A 42 4.39 7.38 -12.09
N GLY A 43 3.80 6.45 -11.34
CA GLY A 43 3.85 5.03 -11.63
C GLY A 43 2.50 4.34 -11.50
N LEU A 44 2.45 3.09 -11.93
CA LEU A 44 1.31 2.20 -11.75
C LEU A 44 1.67 1.10 -10.74
N ASN A 45 0.85 0.91 -9.72
CA ASN A 45 0.95 -0.21 -8.80
C ASN A 45 0.03 -1.34 -9.26
N LEU A 46 0.53 -2.57 -9.19
CA LEU A 46 -0.26 -3.79 -9.29
C LEU A 46 0.21 -4.78 -8.23
N GLY A 47 -0.71 -5.37 -7.47
CA GLY A 47 -0.36 -6.28 -6.40
C GLY A 47 -1.56 -6.98 -5.80
N GLY A 48 -1.34 -7.56 -4.64
CA GLY A 48 -2.36 -8.24 -3.86
C GLY A 48 -1.85 -8.64 -2.50
N GLY A 49 -2.74 -9.21 -1.71
CA GLY A 49 -2.43 -9.63 -0.35
C GLY A 49 -3.56 -10.40 0.28
N VAL A 50 -3.44 -10.59 1.58
CA VAL A 50 -4.41 -11.28 2.42
C VAL A 50 -4.69 -10.43 3.66
N ASN A 51 -5.96 -10.31 4.00
CA ASN A 51 -6.41 -9.90 5.33
C ASN A 51 -6.63 -11.16 6.16
N PHE A 52 -6.25 -11.16 7.44
CA PHE A 52 -6.57 -12.26 8.33
C PHE A 52 -7.70 -11.85 9.27
N ASN A 53 -8.68 -12.75 9.40
CA ASN A 53 -9.84 -12.56 10.27
C ASN A 53 -9.44 -12.90 11.72
N ALA A 54 -8.94 -11.92 12.45
CA ALA A 54 -8.41 -12.07 13.81
C ALA A 54 -9.21 -11.27 14.85
N GLY A 55 -10.55 -11.39 14.82
CA GLY A 55 -11.44 -10.74 15.78
C GLY A 55 -11.46 -9.22 15.62
N SER A 56 -11.15 -8.48 16.70
CA SER A 56 -11.15 -7.02 16.72
C SER A 56 -9.92 -6.38 16.05
N LEU A 57 -8.90 -7.17 15.74
CA LEU A 57 -7.73 -6.74 14.99
C LEU A 57 -7.88 -7.20 13.54
N SER A 58 -7.51 -6.35 12.60
CA SER A 58 -7.52 -6.66 11.17
C SER A 58 -6.09 -6.67 10.62
N PRO A 59 -5.26 -7.67 10.97
CA PRO A 59 -3.94 -7.82 10.39
C PRO A 59 -4.01 -8.11 8.89
N PHE A 60 -3.02 -7.63 8.16
CA PHE A 60 -2.91 -7.85 6.72
C PHE A 60 -1.45 -7.92 6.27
N ALA A 61 -1.22 -8.61 5.17
CA ALA A 61 0.07 -8.67 4.49
C ALA A 61 -0.15 -8.71 2.98
N GLY A 62 0.78 -8.14 2.21
CA GLY A 62 0.69 -8.12 0.77
C GLY A 62 1.98 -7.72 0.10
N ALA A 63 1.96 -7.78 -1.22
CA ALA A 63 3.04 -7.30 -2.05
C ALA A 63 2.49 -6.60 -3.30
N LYS A 64 3.28 -5.66 -3.83
CA LYS A 64 2.97 -4.97 -5.07
C LYS A 64 4.23 -4.74 -5.90
N PHE A 65 4.03 -4.67 -7.20
CA PHE A 65 4.99 -4.15 -8.16
C PHE A 65 4.63 -2.70 -8.50
N GLU A 66 5.64 -1.84 -8.54
CA GLU A 66 5.56 -0.47 -9.00
C GLU A 66 6.13 -0.45 -10.42
N ILE A 67 5.24 -0.28 -11.39
CA ILE A 67 5.56 -0.22 -12.81
C ILE A 67 5.81 1.26 -13.15
N GLN A 68 7.10 1.62 -13.16
CA GLN A 68 7.65 2.92 -13.55
C GLN A 68 9.07 2.74 -14.09
N ASP A 69 9.74 3.83 -14.47
CA ASP A 69 11.18 3.81 -14.79
C ASP A 69 11.99 3.45 -13.53
N GLY A 70 12.29 2.16 -13.37
CA GLY A 70 12.91 1.58 -12.18
C GLY A 70 11.93 0.74 -11.35
N THR A 71 11.41 -0.34 -11.94
CA THR A 71 10.40 -1.21 -11.34
C THR A 71 10.73 -1.61 -9.89
N GLY A 72 9.87 -1.20 -8.96
CA GLY A 72 9.99 -1.52 -7.53
C GLY A 72 9.17 -2.75 -7.16
N PHE A 73 9.67 -3.56 -6.21
CA PHE A 73 8.88 -4.59 -5.55
C PHE A 73 8.76 -4.25 -4.06
N VAL A 74 7.53 -4.13 -3.57
CA VAL A 74 7.23 -3.72 -2.20
C VAL A 74 6.49 -4.83 -1.50
N ILE A 75 7.01 -5.30 -0.38
CA ILE A 75 6.29 -6.14 0.59
C ILE A 75 5.82 -5.22 1.71
N PHE A 76 4.56 -5.39 2.12
CA PHE A 76 3.95 -4.58 3.16
C PHE A 76 3.07 -5.42 4.06
N GLY A 77 2.84 -4.94 5.28
CA GLY A 77 1.93 -5.55 6.24
C GLY A 77 1.67 -4.61 7.40
N GLY A 78 0.60 -4.87 8.13
CA GLY A 78 0.18 -4.03 9.23
C GLY A 78 -1.04 -4.59 9.96
N ILE A 79 -1.54 -3.81 10.92
CA ILE A 79 -2.74 -4.14 11.70
C ILE A 79 -3.70 -2.96 11.59
N GLY A 80 -4.86 -3.18 10.98
CA GLY A 80 -5.97 -2.25 10.99
C GLY A 80 -6.76 -2.34 12.29
N PHE A 81 -7.26 -1.20 12.76
CA PHE A 81 -8.18 -1.10 13.88
C PHE A 81 -9.29 -0.10 13.54
N ALA A 82 -10.49 -0.36 14.03
CA ALA A 82 -11.60 0.55 13.84
C ALA A 82 -11.37 1.84 14.64
N ILE A 83 -11.38 3.00 13.97
CA ILE A 83 -11.41 4.30 14.63
C ILE A 83 -12.89 4.69 14.75
N GLY A 84 -13.53 4.29 15.85
CA GLY A 84 -14.94 4.57 16.09
C GLY A 84 -15.55 3.71 17.20
N GLY A 85 -15.37 4.15 18.45
CA GLY A 85 -16.24 3.80 19.57
C GLY A 85 -17.17 4.97 19.83
N GLY A 86 -18.28 5.03 19.12
CA GLY A 86 -19.43 5.87 19.50
C GLY A 86 -20.47 4.95 20.10
N ALA A 87 -20.76 5.14 21.39
CA ALA A 87 -21.96 4.60 22.02
C ALA A 87 -23.24 5.09 21.31
#